data_AF-I1Q243-F1
#
_entry.id   AF-I1Q243-F1
#
_cell.length_a   1.000
_cell.length_b   1.000
_cell.length_c   1.000
_cell.angle_alpha   90.00
_cell.angle_beta   90.00
_cell.angle_gamma   90.00
#
_symmetry.space_group_name_H-M   'P 1'
#
loop_
_entity.id
_entity.type
_entity.pdbx_description
1 polymer ?
#
loop_
_entity_poly.entity_id
_entity_poly.type
_entity_poly.pdbx_seq_one_letter_code
_entity_poly.pdbx_strand_id
1 'polypeptide(L)' 'MARVGNCAAVIALLVLVALAASAAADQPRCCVDYHSWGGNTGCGADQKDACNTWCQSQCRGGECKPRGDRHFCHCFC' A
#
# COMPACT_ATOMS: atom_id res chain seq x y z
N MET A 1 -2.10 -19.05 -44.83
CA MET A 1 -3.08 -18.81 -43.76
C MET A 1 -2.40 -18.01 -42.66
N ALA A 2 -2.61 -16.69 -42.67
CA ALA A 2 -1.96 -15.77 -41.75
C ALA A 2 -2.51 -15.98 -40.33
N ARG A 3 -1.62 -16.03 -39.35
CA ARG A 3 -1.90 -16.17 -37.92
C ARG A 3 -2.55 -14.89 -37.39
N VAL A 4 -3.80 -14.61 -37.79
CA VAL A 4 -4.55 -13.40 -37.39
C VAL A 4 -5.21 -13.57 -36.01
N GLY A 5 -5.24 -14.80 -35.45
CA GLY A 5 -5.87 -15.09 -34.16
C GLY A 5 -5.10 -14.68 -32.90
N ASN A 6 -3.83 -14.30 -33.01
CA ASN A 6 -2.97 -14.07 -31.82
C ASN A 6 -2.97 -12.62 -31.32
N CYS A 7 -3.33 -11.63 -32.14
CA CYS A 7 -3.19 -10.22 -31.75
C CYS A 7 -4.24 -9.78 -30.72
N ALA A 8 -5.51 -10.16 -30.90
CA ALA A 8 -6.58 -9.79 -29.98
C ALA A 8 -6.38 -10.38 -28.57
N ALA A 9 -5.92 -11.63 -28.50
CA ALA A 9 -5.61 -12.30 -27.23
C ALA A 9 -4.42 -11.63 -26.51
N VAL A 10 -3.37 -11.24 -27.25
CA VAL A 10 -2.21 -10.54 -26.66
C VAL A 10 -2.60 -9.15 -26.17
N ILE A 11 -3.42 -8.41 -26.92
CA ILE A 11 -3.91 -7.09 -26.50
C ILE A 11 -4.80 -7.22 -25.25
N ALA A 12 -5.72 -8.19 -25.23
CA ALA A 12 -6.56 -8.45 -24.06
C ALA A 12 -5.72 -8.81 -22.83
N LEU A 13 -4.69 -9.64 -23.01
CA LEU A 13 -3.76 -10.01 -21.93
C LEU A 13 -2.97 -8.80 -21.42
N LEU A 14 -2.46 -7.95 -22.32
CA LEU A 14 -1.75 -6.73 -21.96
C LEU A 14 -2.64 -5.73 -21.20
N VAL A 15 -3.89 -5.58 -21.62
CA VAL A 15 -4.87 -4.72 -20.93
C VAL A 15 -5.20 -5.26 -19.53
N LEU A 16 -5.36 -6.58 -19.38
CA LEU A 16 -5.59 -7.21 -18.07
C LEU A 16 -4.41 -7.03 -17.11
N VAL A 17 -3.17 -7.17 -17.60
CA VAL A 17 -1.96 -6.96 -16.79
C VAL A 17 -1.82 -5.49 -16.36
N ALA A 18 -2.09 -4.55 -17.27
CA ALA A 18 -2.06 -3.12 -16.94
C ALA A 18 -3.13 -2.74 -15.90
N LEU A 19 -4.33 -3.31 -16.00
CA LEU A 19 -5.42 -3.03 -15.07
C LEU A 19 -5.14 -3.58 -13.67
N ALA A 20 -4.51 -4.77 -13.57
CA ALA A 20 -4.11 -5.36 -12.29
C ALA A 20 -3.03 -4.53 -11.56
N ALA A 21 -2.21 -3.77 -12.30
CA ALA A 21 -1.16 -2.92 -11.73
C ALA A 21 -1.69 -1.58 -11.16
N SER A 22 -2.98 -1.27 -11.33
CA SER A 22 -3.53 0.07 -11.04
C SER A 22 -4.01 0.27 -9.60
N ALA A 23 -3.87 -0.72 -8.71
CA ALA A 23 -4.16 -0.54 -7.29
C ALA A 23 -3.04 0.28 -6.65
N ALA A 24 -3.10 1.60 -6.80
CA ALA A 24 -2.20 2.51 -6.11
C ALA A 24 -2.39 2.35 -4.60
N ALA A 25 -1.45 1.67 -3.95
CA ALA A 25 -1.41 1.60 -2.50
C ALA A 25 -1.20 3.02 -1.95
N ASP A 26 -2.01 3.40 -0.97
CA ASP A 26 -1.92 4.73 -0.35
C ASP A 26 -0.50 4.96 0.21
N GLN A 27 0.14 6.02 -0.28
CA GLN A 27 1.56 6.28 -0.03
C GLN A 27 1.71 7.10 1.27
N PRO A 28 2.57 6.70 2.21
CA PRO A 28 2.68 7.38 3.49
C PRO A 28 3.24 8.79 3.35
N ARG A 29 2.68 9.72 4.12
CA ARG A 29 3.23 11.06 4.35
C ARG A 29 3.94 11.07 5.69
N CYS A 30 5.09 11.74 5.74
CA CYS A 30 5.90 11.83 6.95
C CYS A 30 5.32 12.86 7.94
N CYS A 31 5.56 12.65 9.23
CA CYS A 31 5.00 13.41 10.36
C CYS A 31 3.46 13.42 10.44
N VAL A 32 2.82 12.32 10.06
CA VAL A 32 1.36 12.17 10.09
C VAL A 32 0.96 10.93 10.89
N ASP A 33 -0.12 11.06 11.66
CA ASP A 33 -0.79 9.96 12.35
C ASP A 33 -1.88 9.35 11.45
N TYR A 34 -1.81 8.04 11.21
CA TYR A 34 -2.75 7.30 10.38
C TYR A 34 -3.62 6.38 11.23
N HIS A 35 -4.94 6.55 11.12
CA HIS A 35 -5.91 5.59 11.63
C HIS A 35 -6.05 4.36 10.71
N SER A 36 -5.78 4.54 9.42
CA SER A 36 -5.84 3.51 8.39
C SER A 36 -4.65 3.69 7.46
N TRP A 37 -3.94 2.62 7.14
CA TRP A 37 -2.68 2.68 6.40
C TRP A 37 -2.34 1.31 5.83
N GLY A 38 -1.77 1.25 4.62
CA GLY A 38 -1.28 -0.02 4.04
C GLY A 38 -2.30 -1.18 4.02
N GLY A 39 -3.61 -0.89 3.95
CA GLY A 39 -4.68 -1.89 4.04
C GLY A 39 -5.09 -2.29 5.46
N ASN A 40 -4.44 -1.75 6.49
CA ASN A 40 -4.75 -1.97 7.90
C ASN A 40 -5.62 -0.85 8.49
N THR A 41 -6.35 -1.18 9.55
CA THR A 41 -7.06 -0.21 10.39
C THR A 41 -6.56 -0.33 11.83
N GLY A 42 -5.98 0.75 12.36
CA GLY A 42 -5.35 0.78 13.67
C GLY A 42 -3.87 0.36 13.66
N CYS A 43 -3.30 0.18 14.85
CA CYS A 43 -1.88 -0.17 15.02
C CYS A 43 -1.69 -0.99 16.31
N GLY A 44 -1.96 -2.30 16.24
CA GLY A 44 -1.80 -3.25 17.34
C GLY A 44 -0.36 -3.72 17.53
N ALA A 45 -0.12 -4.58 18.54
CA ALA A 45 1.21 -5.12 18.85
C ALA A 45 1.80 -5.94 17.70
N ASP A 46 0.95 -6.68 17.00
CA ASP A 46 1.22 -7.46 15.80
C ASP A 46 1.47 -6.62 14.55
N GLN A 47 1.10 -5.34 14.56
CA GLN A 47 1.19 -4.45 13.40
C GLN A 47 2.30 -3.40 13.49
N LYS A 48 3.08 -3.39 14.57
CA LYS A 48 4.22 -2.44 14.74
C LYS A 48 5.22 -2.52 13.59
N ASP A 49 5.67 -3.73 13.25
CA ASP A 49 6.70 -3.92 12.23
C ASP A 49 6.15 -3.60 10.83
N ALA A 50 4.88 -3.91 10.59
CA ALA A 50 4.18 -3.54 9.37
C ALA A 50 4.05 -2.01 9.24
N CYS A 51 3.72 -1.29 10.33
CA CYS A 51 3.62 0.17 10.35
C CYS A 51 4.97 0.79 10.01
N ASN A 52 6.03 0.32 10.66
CA ASN A 52 7.38 0.78 10.39
C ASN A 52 7.77 0.53 8.93
N THR A 53 7.57 -0.69 8.43
CA THR A 53 7.92 -1.07 7.05
C THR A 53 7.14 -0.26 6.02
N TRP A 54 5.84 -0.03 6.24
CA TRP A 54 5.03 0.80 5.36
C TRP A 54 5.56 2.24 5.31
N CYS A 55 5.78 2.87 6.46
CA CYS A 55 6.34 4.23 6.53
C CYS A 55 7.73 4.32 5.90
N GLN A 56 8.60 3.31 6.04
CA GLN A 56 9.95 3.30 5.45
C GLN A 56 9.97 3.40 3.92
N SER A 57 8.84 3.16 3.24
CA SER A 57 8.74 3.35 1.79
C SER A 57 8.94 4.81 1.35
N GLN A 58 8.68 5.78 2.22
CA GLN A 58 8.81 7.23 1.93
C GLN A 58 9.43 8.05 3.07
N CYS A 59 9.53 7.48 4.28
CA CYS A 59 9.86 8.18 5.52
C CYS A 59 10.96 7.45 6.31
N ARG A 60 11.42 8.01 7.44
CA ARG A 60 12.46 7.37 8.29
C ARG A 60 11.99 6.14 9.06
N GLY A 61 10.73 5.75 8.89
CA GLY A 61 10.05 4.67 9.58
C GLY A 61 8.82 5.17 10.31
N GLY A 62 8.29 4.32 11.18
CA GLY A 62 7.07 4.65 11.91
C GLY A 62 6.89 3.84 13.18
N GLU A 63 6.00 4.31 14.03
CA GLU A 63 5.65 3.66 15.28
C GLU A 63 4.15 3.68 15.55
N CYS A 64 3.66 2.62 16.21
CA CYS A 64 2.29 2.60 16.73
C CYS A 64 2.19 3.49 17.98
N LYS A 65 1.40 4.56 17.92
CA LYS A 65 1.10 5.42 19.07
C LYS A 65 -0.32 5.19 19.60
N PRO A 66 -0.49 4.96 20.91
CA PRO A 66 -1.80 5.09 21.54
C PRO A 66 -2.19 6.57 21.65
N ARG A 67 -3.44 6.88 21.31
CA ARG A 67 -4.08 8.20 21.46
C ARG A 67 -5.50 7.96 21.98
N GLY A 68 -5.66 8.07 23.29
CA GLY A 68 -6.89 7.64 23.97
C GLY A 68 -7.11 6.14 23.76
N ASP A 69 -8.28 5.77 23.27
CA ASP A 69 -8.74 4.39 23.12
C ASP A 69 -8.33 3.76 21.77
N ARG A 70 -7.59 4.52 20.94
CA ARG A 70 -7.23 4.11 19.58
C ARG A 70 -5.73 4.16 19.37
N HIS A 71 -5.26 3.29 18.48
CA HIS A 71 -3.86 3.21 18.09
C HIS A 71 -3.70 3.70 16.65
N PHE A 72 -2.69 4.54 16.42
CA PHE A 72 -2.37 5.15 15.14
C PHE A 72 -0.98 4.70 14.71
N CYS A 73 -0.76 4.55 13.41
CA CYS A 73 0.59 4.45 12.85
C CYS A 73 1.11 5.86 12.59
N HIS A 74 2.16 6.27 13.29
CA HIS A 74 2.82 7.56 13.08
C HIS A 74 4.05 7.36 12.20
N CYS A 75 4.09 7.98 11.01
CA CYS A 75 5.30 7.98 10.20
C CYS A 75 6.21 9.15 10.59
N PHE A 76 7.50 8.91 10.80
CA PHE A 76 8.47 9.93 11.18
C PHE A 76 8.94 10.78 10.00
N CYS A 77 9.21 12.06 10.23
CA CYS A 77 10.16 12.80 9.41
C CYS A 77 11.60 12.38 9.73
#